data_AF-A0A6V7K1U1-F1
#
_entry.id   AF-A0A6V7K1U1-F1
#
_cell.length_a   1.000
_cell.length_b   1.000
_cell.length_c   1.000
_cell.angle_alpha   90.00
_cell.angle_beta   90.00
_cell.angle_gamma   90.00
#
_symmetry.space_group_name_H-M   'P 1'
#
loop_
_entity.id
_entity.type
_entity.pdbx_description
1 polymer ?
#
loop_
_entity_poly.entity_id
_entity_poly.type
_entity_poly.pdbx_seq_one_letter_code
_entity_poly.pdbx_strand_id
1 'polypeptide(L)' 'WNYSDFSPCSVPCGIGIQTRYVSCIHEVARGPGNTIVVPNHMCQAPPPVDRQHCNVWDCPPEWKPGDWEK' A
#
# COMPACT_ATOMS: atom_id res chain seq x y z
N TRP A 1 -3.98 -15.23 4.18
CA TRP A 1 -3.38 -14.02 3.57
C TRP A 1 -2.20 -13.60 4.41
N ASN A 2 -1.04 -13.48 3.79
CA ASN A 2 0.13 -12.84 4.37
C ASN A 2 0.22 -11.42 3.81
N TYR A 3 0.52 -10.43 4.65
CA TYR A 3 0.64 -9.05 4.20
C TYR A 3 1.75 -8.31 4.96
N SER A 4 2.36 -7.34 4.30
CA SER A 4 3.33 -6.43 4.92
C SER A 4 2.62 -5.25 5.59
N ASP A 5 3.39 -4.45 6.32
CA ASP A 5 2.97 -3.10 6.66
C ASP A 5 2.82 -2.23 5.40
N PHE A 6 2.06 -1.14 5.54
CA PHE A 6 1.94 -0.16 4.48
C PHE A 6 3.25 0.60 4.27
N SER A 7 3.54 0.87 3.01
CA SER A 7 4.58 1.79 2.58
C SER A 7 4.31 3.19 3.15
N PRO A 8 5.34 4.03 3.23
CA PRO A 8 5.13 5.46 3.38
C PRO A 8 4.13 6.01 2.36
N CYS A 9 3.42 7.07 2.75
CA CYS A 9 2.48 7.75 1.88
C CYS A 9 3.17 8.33 0.64
N SER A 10 2.53 8.28 -0.52
CA SER A 10 3.08 8.78 -1.79
C SER A 10 3.43 10.27 -1.78
N VAL A 11 2.71 11.05 -0.98
CA VAL A 11 2.93 12.48 -0.79
C VAL A 11 3.04 12.78 0.69
N PRO A 12 3.89 13.75 1.09
CA PRO A 12 4.03 14.10 2.49
C PRO A 12 2.82 14.86 3.03
N CYS A 13 2.08 15.58 2.18
CA CYS A 13 0.88 16.36 2.51
C CYS A 13 -0.17 16.19 1.39
N GLY A 14 -1.41 16.55 1.68
CA GLY A 14 -2.53 16.33 0.77
C GLY A 14 -2.85 14.84 0.57
N ILE A 15 -3.98 14.57 -0.09
CA ILE A 15 -4.48 13.20 -0.25
C ILE A 15 -3.48 12.37 -1.09
N GLY A 16 -2.79 11.45 -0.42
CA GLY A 16 -1.88 10.49 -1.01
C GLY A 16 -2.40 9.07 -1.01
N ILE A 17 -1.57 8.15 -1.49
CA ILE A 17 -1.83 6.71 -1.49
C ILE A 17 -0.65 5.99 -0.83
N GLN A 18 -0.95 5.05 0.07
CA GLN A 18 0.02 4.09 0.59
C GLN A 18 -0.37 2.68 0.15
N THR A 19 0.63 1.81 -0.02
CA THR A 19 0.44 0.46 -0.57
C THR A 19 1.12 -0.58 0.31
N ARG A 20 0.62 -1.83 0.32
CA ARG A 20 1.27 -2.95 1.00
C ARG A 20 1.26 -4.20 0.13
N TYR A 21 2.19 -5.10 0.42
CA TYR A 21 2.19 -6.41 -0.22
C TYR A 21 1.12 -7.30 0.40
N VAL A 22 0.36 -7.99 -0.44
CA VAL A 22 -0.67 -8.97 -0.04
C VAL A 22 -0.48 -10.22 -0.87
N SER A 23 -0.29 -11.36 -0.23
CA SER A 23 -0.13 -12.66 -0.89
C SER A 23 -0.95 -13.74 -0.20
N CYS A 24 -1.50 -14.66 -0.99
CA CYS A 24 -2.10 -15.87 -0.45
C CYS A 24 -0.99 -16.87 -0.13
N ILE A 25 -1.00 -17.45 1.09
CA ILE A 25 -0.03 -18.46 1.50
C ILE A 25 -0.75 -19.68 2.06
N HIS A 26 -0.20 -20.87 1.81
CA HIS A 26 -0.66 -22.15 2.38
C HIS A 26 0.47 -22.79 3.20
N GLU A 27 0.11 -23.45 4.30
CA GLU A 27 1.01 -24.28 5.08
C GLU A 27 1.19 -25.64 4.41
N VAL A 28 2.42 -25.99 4.03
CA VAL A 28 2.72 -27.23 3.29
C VAL A 28 3.17 -28.39 4.19
N ALA A 29 3.60 -28.12 5.42
CA ALA A 29 3.96 -29.15 6.38
C ALA A 29 3.71 -28.69 7.82
N ARG A 30 3.46 -29.63 8.74
CA ARG A 30 3.39 -29.37 10.18
C ARG A 30 4.79 -29.03 10.71
N GLY A 31 5.19 -27.78 10.62
CA GLY A 31 6.46 -27.27 11.14
C GLY A 31 6.60 -25.77 10.89
N PRO A 32 7.26 -25.03 11.80
CA PRO A 32 7.44 -23.59 11.64
C PRO A 32 8.26 -23.28 10.38
N GLY A 33 7.77 -22.38 9.54
CA GLY A 33 8.49 -21.86 8.35
C GLY A 33 8.11 -22.48 7.00
N ASN A 34 7.26 -23.50 6.96
CA ASN A 34 6.86 -24.17 5.72
C ASN A 34 5.58 -23.57 5.13
N THR A 35 5.66 -22.32 4.67
CA THR A 35 4.58 -21.66 3.93
C THR A 35 4.98 -21.40 2.49
N ILE A 36 4.07 -21.66 1.55
CA ILE A 36 4.27 -21.35 0.12
C ILE A 36 3.29 -20.27 -0.31
N VAL A 37 3.74 -19.38 -1.19
CA VAL A 37 2.85 -18.44 -1.87
C VAL A 37 2.06 -19.20 -2.92
N VAL A 38 0.74 -19.08 -2.87
CA VAL A 38 -0.20 -19.71 -3.79
C VAL A 38 -1.03 -18.64 -4.52
N PRO A 39 -1.68 -18.98 -5.64
CA PRO A 39 -2.57 -18.04 -6.33
C PRO A 39 -3.72 -17.55 -5.43
N ASN A 40 -4.19 -16.33 -5.67
CA ASN A 40 -5.25 -15.69 -4.86
C ASN A 40 -6.54 -16.51 -4.75
N HIS A 41 -6.91 -17.27 -5.78
CA HIS A 41 -8.13 -18.10 -5.78
C HIS A 41 -8.08 -19.28 -4.78
N MET A 42 -6.90 -19.64 -4.28
CA MET A 42 -6.73 -20.68 -3.26
C MET A 42 -7.00 -20.17 -1.84
N CYS A 43 -7.09 -18.85 -1.65
CA CYS A 43 -7.57 -18.26 -0.41
C CYS A 43 -9.09 -18.10 -0.48
N GLN A 44 -9.81 -18.72 0.47
CA GLN A 44 -11.28 -18.65 0.51
C GLN A 44 -11.79 -17.26 0.92
N ALA A 45 -11.02 -16.54 1.73
CA ALA A 45 -11.35 -15.18 2.15
C ALA A 45 -10.94 -14.16 1.07
N PRO A 46 -11.67 -13.04 0.92
CA PRO A 46 -11.27 -11.95 0.03
C PRO A 46 -9.89 -11.39 0.42
N PRO A 47 -9.11 -10.88 -0.55
CA PRO A 47 -7.84 -10.25 -0.25
C PRO A 47 -8.06 -9.00 0.62
N PRO A 48 -7.23 -8.80 1.65
CA PRO A 48 -7.24 -7.55 2.38
C PRO A 48 -6.81 -6.39 1.47
N VAL A 49 -7.21 -5.17 1.83
CA VAL A 49 -6.92 -3.95 1.06
C VAL A 49 -5.41 -3.79 0.88
N ASP A 50 -4.94 -3.69 -0.36
CA ASP A 50 -3.53 -3.50 -0.71
C ASP A 50 -3.16 -2.02 -0.86
N ARG A 51 -4.15 -1.13 -1.06
CA ARG A 51 -3.96 0.32 -1.25
C ARG A 51 -4.99 1.13 -0.47
N GLN A 52 -4.55 2.20 0.19
CA GLN A 52 -5.47 3.12 0.88
C GLN A 52 -4.99 4.56 0.80
N HIS A 53 -5.94 5.49 0.99
CA HIS A 53 -5.61 6.92 1.09
C HIS A 53 -4.86 7.22 2.38
N CYS A 54 -3.95 8.19 2.32
CA CYS A 54 -3.15 8.67 3.45
C CYS A 54 -2.96 10.19 3.37
N ASN A 55 -2.51 10.80 4.47
CA ASN A 55 -2.27 12.24 4.59
C ASN A 55 -3.46 13.13 4.22
N VAL A 56 -4.52 13.10 5.02
CA VAL A 56 -5.75 13.87 4.74
C VAL A 56 -5.66 15.35 5.19
N TRP A 57 -4.45 15.93 5.17
CA TRP A 57 -4.18 17.29 5.66
C TRP A 57 -3.64 18.18 4.55
N ASP A 58 -3.96 19.47 4.59
CA ASP A 58 -3.66 20.40 3.51
C ASP A 58 -2.16 20.65 3.35
N CYS A 59 -1.70 20.70 2.10
CA CYS A 59 -0.33 21.12 1.80
C CYS A 59 -0.15 22.61 2.08
N PRO A 60 1.04 23.01 2.58
CA PRO A 60 1.37 24.43 2.66
C PRO A 60 1.35 25.05 1.25
N PRO A 61 0.94 26.31 1.12
CA PRO A 61 0.88 26.99 -0.19
C PRO A 61 2.29 27.11 -0.78
N GLU A 62 2.44 26.72 -2.04
CA GLU A 62 3.67 26.89 -2.80
C GLU A 62 3.54 28.11 -3.71
N TRP A 63 4.42 29.12 -3.53
CA TRP A 63 4.49 30.26 -4.44
C TRP A 63 5.25 29.84 -5.72
N LYS A 64 4.60 29.96 -6.87
CA LYS A 64 5.24 29.80 -8.18
C LYS A 64 5.49 31.20 -8.75
N PRO A 65 6.73 31.61 -9.03
CA PRO A 65 6.97 32.85 -9.77
C PRO A 65 6.35 32.71 -11.17
N GLY A 66 5.53 33.69 -11.56
CA GLY A 66 5.01 33.79 -12.92
C GLY A 66 6.04 34.41 -13.86
N ASP A 67 5.97 34.07 -15.15
CA ASP A 67 6.76 34.75 -16.16
C ASP A 67 6.26 36.19 -16.32
N TRP A 68 7.17 37.15 -16.18
CA TRP A 68 6.86 38.57 -16.35
C TRP A 68 6.76 38.88 -17.85
N GLU A 69 5.57 39.24 -18.33
CA GLU A 69 5.40 39.79 -19.68
C GLU A 69 5.93 41.24 -19.74
N LYS A 70 6.56 41.59 -20.87
CA LYS A 70 7.21 42.89 -21.12
C LYS A 70 6.25 43.92 -21.68
#